data_AF-A0A378G3D9-F1
#
_entry.id   AF-A0A378G3D9-F1
#
_cell.length_a   1.000
_cell.length_b   1.000
_cell.length_c   1.000
_cell.angle_alpha   90.00
_cell.angle_beta   90.00
_cell.angle_gamma   90.00
#
_symmetry.space_group_name_H-M   'P 1'
#
loop_
_entity.id
_entity.type
_entity.pdbx_description
1 polymer ?
#
loop_
_entity_poly.entity_id
_entity_poly.type
_entity_poly.pdbx_seq_one_letter_code
_entity_poly.pdbx_strand_id
1 'polypeptide(L)'
;MGSLADFEFNKAPLCDGMVLISEQVRDDFPSRFVEEELQRLLRLAQEEIAPSWDQERQIERLLELFYDEWGFGASQGVYRLSDALWLDKVLVNRQGSAVSLGAILLWIAQRPAPGAAGGAGDLPDPNAAACGPRKPAKRCG
;
A
#
# COMPACT_ATOMS: atom_id res chain seq x y z
N MET A 1 -15.57 -6.20 12.14
CA MET A 1 -15.19 -6.18 10.71
C MET A 1 -16.16 -5.26 10.00
N GLY A 2 -15.67 -4.24 9.30
CA GLY A 2 -16.51 -3.32 8.53
C GLY A 2 -17.17 -4.06 7.36
N SER A 3 -18.36 -3.62 6.96
CA SER A 3 -19.01 -4.18 5.79
C SER A 3 -18.17 -3.88 4.54
N LEU A 4 -18.21 -4.76 3.52
CA LEU A 4 -17.66 -4.47 2.20
C LEU A 4 -18.22 -3.14 1.64
N ALA A 5 -19.46 -2.79 2.04
CA ALA A 5 -20.13 -1.56 1.68
C ALA A 5 -19.51 -0.30 2.30
N ASP A 6 -18.76 -0.43 3.40
CA ASP A 6 -18.14 0.69 4.12
C ASP A 6 -16.66 0.87 3.74
N PHE A 7 -16.09 -0.05 2.96
CA PHE A 7 -14.68 0.00 2.57
C PHE A 7 -14.46 0.96 1.41
N GLU A 8 -13.71 2.05 1.65
CA GLU A 8 -13.39 3.03 0.62
C GLU A 8 -12.15 2.61 -0.18
N PHE A 9 -12.35 1.76 -1.19
CA PHE A 9 -11.29 1.23 -2.06
C PHE A 9 -10.39 2.30 -2.70
N ASN A 10 -10.89 3.52 -2.88
CA ASN A 10 -10.12 4.63 -3.46
C ASN A 10 -9.07 5.20 -2.50
N LYS A 11 -9.18 4.92 -1.19
CA LYS A 11 -8.30 5.48 -0.15
C LYS A 11 -7.50 4.43 0.61
N ALA A 12 -7.81 3.15 0.41
CA ALA A 12 -7.10 2.04 1.05
C ALA A 12 -6.09 1.40 0.08
N PRO A 13 -5.00 0.81 0.59
CA PRO A 13 -4.10 -0.01 -0.22
C PRO A 13 -4.87 -1.11 -0.96
N LEU A 14 -4.57 -1.29 -2.25
CA LEU A 14 -5.21 -2.33 -3.08
C LEU A 14 -5.13 -3.72 -2.44
N CYS A 15 -4.00 -4.03 -1.81
CA CYS A 15 -3.78 -5.29 -1.11
C CYS A 15 -4.78 -5.50 0.05
N ASP A 16 -5.13 -4.47 0.80
CA ASP A 16 -6.09 -4.57 1.91
C ASP A 16 -7.50 -4.88 1.38
N GLY A 17 -7.87 -4.25 0.26
CA GLY A 17 -9.13 -4.55 -0.44
C GLY A 17 -9.17 -5.98 -0.99
N MET A 18 -8.04 -6.48 -1.53
CA MET A 18 -7.92 -7.86 -1.99
C MET A 18 -8.07 -8.87 -0.85
N VAL A 19 -7.49 -8.61 0.32
CA VAL A 19 -7.66 -9.44 1.53
C VAL A 19 -9.14 -9.47 1.93
N LEU A 20 -9.79 -8.31 2.03
CA LEU A 20 -11.18 -8.19 2.43
C LEU A 20 -12.13 -8.93 1.48
N ILE A 21 -11.95 -8.78 0.16
CA ILE A 21 -12.75 -9.52 -0.83
C ILE A 21 -12.46 -11.01 -0.73
N SER A 22 -11.21 -11.40 -0.48
CA SER A 22 -10.83 -12.81 -0.42
C SER A 22 -11.48 -13.54 0.74
N GLU A 23 -11.55 -12.90 1.92
CA GLU A 23 -12.27 -13.44 3.09
C GLU A 23 -13.76 -13.69 2.80
N GLN A 24 -14.38 -12.88 1.93
CA GLN A 24 -15.80 -12.99 1.60
C GLN A 24 -16.10 -14.02 0.49
N VAL A 25 -15.14 -14.26 -0.41
CA VAL A 25 -15.32 -15.17 -1.54
C VAL A 25 -14.87 -16.59 -1.20
N ARG A 26 -13.95 -16.75 -0.23
CA ARG A 26 -13.30 -18.02 0.05
C ARG A 26 -13.17 -18.25 1.56
N ASP A 27 -14.00 -19.17 2.07
CA ASP A 27 -14.13 -19.47 3.50
C ASP A 27 -12.83 -19.92 4.19
N ASP A 28 -11.90 -20.53 3.44
CA ASP A 28 -10.61 -21.00 3.95
C ASP A 28 -9.46 -20.02 3.69
N PHE A 29 -9.75 -18.76 3.35
CA PHE A 29 -8.72 -17.76 3.10
C PHE A 29 -7.95 -17.39 4.38
N PRO A 30 -6.62 -17.60 4.42
CA PRO A 30 -5.85 -17.43 5.65
C PRO A 30 -5.36 -15.98 5.79
N SER A 31 -6.28 -15.04 6.04
CA SER A 31 -5.96 -13.60 6.09
C SER A 31 -4.85 -13.24 7.08
N ARG A 32 -4.82 -13.89 8.25
CA ARG A 32 -3.74 -13.72 9.24
C ARG A 32 -2.36 -14.08 8.69
N PHE A 33 -2.26 -15.19 7.96
CA PHE A 33 -1.00 -15.59 7.32
C PHE A 33 -0.56 -14.55 6.28
N VAL A 34 -1.51 -14.07 5.47
CA VAL A 34 -1.23 -13.03 4.46
C VAL A 34 -0.70 -11.77 5.12
N GLU A 35 -1.35 -11.30 6.20
CA GLU A 35 -0.91 -10.12 6.94
C GLU A 35 0.49 -10.32 7.56
N GLU A 36 0.74 -11.45 8.23
CA GLU A 36 2.03 -11.76 8.86
C GLU A 36 3.17 -11.81 7.83
N GLU A 37 2.94 -12.42 6.67
CA GLU A 37 3.94 -12.54 5.62
C GLU A 37 4.21 -11.19 4.93
N LEU A 38 3.17 -10.38 4.69
CA LEU A 38 3.33 -9.01 4.20
C LEU A 38 4.16 -8.16 5.17
N GLN A 39 3.84 -8.21 6.46
CA GLN A 39 4.62 -7.53 7.49
C GLN A 39 6.07 -8.04 7.56
N ARG A 40 6.29 -9.34 7.34
CA ARG A 40 7.65 -9.93 7.28
C ARG A 40 8.45 -9.34 6.12
N LEU A 41 7.87 -9.29 4.92
CA LEU A 41 8.52 -8.70 3.73
C LEU A 41 8.78 -7.21 3.92
N LEU A 42 7.85 -6.48 4.55
CA LEU A 42 8.05 -5.07 4.88
C LEU A 42 9.25 -4.86 5.81
N ARG A 43 9.39 -5.68 6.86
CA ARG A 43 10.55 -5.60 7.76
C ARG A 43 11.87 -5.87 7.02
N LEU A 44 11.90 -6.90 6.17
CA LEU A 44 13.09 -7.18 5.35
C LEU A 44 13.45 -6.03 4.42
N ALA A 45 12.47 -5.42 3.75
CA ALA A 45 12.71 -4.23 2.93
C ALA A 45 13.27 -3.07 3.77
N GLN A 46 12.74 -2.83 4.96
CA GLN A 46 13.18 -1.75 5.85
C GLN A 46 14.58 -1.97 6.43
N GLU A 47 15.03 -3.22 6.56
CA GLU A 47 16.40 -3.56 6.97
C GLU A 47 17.42 -3.26 5.85
N GLU A 48 17.02 -3.42 4.59
CA GLU A 48 17.87 -3.27 3.41
C GLU A 48 17.82 -1.88 2.77
N ILE A 49 16.72 -1.14 2.95
CA ILE A 49 16.46 0.16 2.33
C ILE A 49 16.51 1.25 3.39
N ALA A 50 17.57 2.06 3.35
CA ALA A 50 17.71 3.16 4.29
C ALA A 50 16.73 4.31 3.95
N PRO A 51 16.02 4.88 4.94
CA PRO A 51 15.08 5.98 4.72
C PRO A 51 15.77 7.28 4.30
N SER A 52 17.08 7.38 4.47
CA SER A 52 17.90 8.52 4.02
C SER A 52 18.24 8.48 2.54
N TRP A 53 17.96 7.39 1.83
CA TRP A 53 18.17 7.30 0.39
C TRP A 53 17.13 8.13 -0.35
N ASP A 54 17.49 8.61 -1.53
CA ASP A 54 16.55 9.22 -2.46
C ASP A 54 15.51 8.20 -2.95
N GLN A 55 14.36 8.71 -3.39
CA GLN A 55 13.21 7.86 -3.73
C GLN A 55 13.50 6.90 -4.89
N GLU A 56 14.27 7.33 -5.88
CA GLU A 56 14.62 6.50 -7.04
C GLU A 56 15.44 5.28 -6.58
N ARG A 57 16.48 5.51 -5.78
CA ARG A 57 17.30 4.44 -5.21
C ARG A 57 16.52 3.50 -4.28
N GLN A 58 15.57 4.03 -3.49
CA GLN A 58 14.69 3.17 -2.66
C GLN A 58 13.83 2.25 -3.52
N ILE A 59 13.28 2.76 -4.62
CA ILE A 59 12.46 1.98 -5.55
C ILE A 59 13.30 0.94 -6.26
N GLU A 60 14.47 1.31 -6.79
CA GLU A 60 15.39 0.38 -7.45
C GLU A 60 15.76 -0.79 -6.53
N ARG A 61 16.16 -0.50 -5.28
CA ARG A 61 16.48 -1.55 -4.31
C ARG A 61 15.27 -2.42 -3.98
N LEU A 62 14.08 -1.84 -3.84
CA LEU A 62 12.86 -2.61 -3.59
C LEU A 62 12.53 -3.54 -4.77
N LEU A 63 12.74 -3.09 -6.01
CA LEU A 63 12.52 -3.91 -7.21
C LEU A 63 13.51 -5.09 -7.26
N GLU A 64 14.78 -4.85 -6.97
CA GLU A 64 15.80 -5.91 -6.86
C GLU A 64 15.43 -6.93 -5.78
N LEU A 65 15.08 -6.46 -4.58
CA LEU A 65 14.64 -7.35 -3.48
C LEU A 65 13.43 -8.18 -3.91
N PHE A 66 12.44 -7.55 -4.54
CA PHE A 66 11.19 -8.19 -4.88
C PHE A 66 11.33 -9.23 -6.00
N TYR A 67 11.89 -8.83 -7.14
CA TYR A 67 11.94 -9.67 -8.34
C TYR A 67 13.14 -10.61 -8.37
N ASP A 68 14.28 -10.20 -7.83
CA ASP A 68 15.51 -10.99 -7.92
C ASP A 68 15.76 -11.79 -6.63
N GLU A 69 15.80 -11.13 -5.46
CA GLU A 69 16.19 -11.80 -4.21
C GLU A 69 15.07 -12.65 -3.58
N TRP A 70 13.84 -12.14 -3.55
CA TRP A 70 12.67 -12.86 -3.03
C TRP A 70 12.02 -13.75 -4.09
N GLY A 71 12.42 -13.58 -5.35
CA GLY A 71 12.01 -14.42 -6.48
C GLY A 71 10.55 -14.26 -6.88
N PHE A 72 9.91 -13.12 -6.62
CA PHE A 72 8.57 -12.87 -7.12
C PHE A 72 8.58 -12.75 -8.64
N GLY A 73 7.62 -13.38 -9.31
CA GLY A 73 7.53 -13.33 -10.76
C GLY A 73 6.13 -13.56 -11.31
N ALA A 74 5.97 -13.33 -12.60
CA ALA A 74 4.71 -13.64 -13.28
C ALA A 74 4.48 -15.15 -13.29
N SER A 75 3.24 -15.59 -13.04
CA SER A 75 2.86 -16.99 -13.22
C SER A 75 3.19 -17.47 -14.65
N GLN A 76 3.96 -18.55 -14.76
CA GLN A 76 4.42 -19.10 -16.04
C GLN A 76 3.61 -20.33 -16.46
N GLY A 77 3.50 -20.56 -17.78
CA GLY A 77 2.85 -21.74 -18.35
C GLY A 77 1.33 -21.74 -18.17
N VAL A 78 0.74 -22.94 -18.03
CA VAL A 78 -0.69 -23.10 -17.78
C VAL A 78 -0.93 -23.03 -16.29
N TYR A 79 -1.63 -21.99 -15.84
CA TYR A 79 -1.97 -21.78 -14.43
C TYR A 79 -3.47 -21.55 -14.25
N ARG A 80 -3.97 -21.77 -13.03
CA ARG A 80 -5.33 -21.35 -12.67
C ARG A 80 -5.27 -19.88 -12.31
N LEU A 81 -6.10 -19.06 -12.97
CA LEU A 81 -6.14 -17.61 -12.72
C LEU A 81 -6.30 -17.28 -11.23
N SER A 82 -7.11 -18.06 -10.52
CA SER A 82 -7.33 -17.93 -9.09
C SER A 82 -6.02 -18.04 -8.29
N ASP A 83 -5.16 -19.01 -8.60
CA ASP A 83 -3.87 -19.19 -7.89
C ASP A 83 -2.92 -18.00 -8.11
N ALA A 84 -3.08 -17.28 -9.22
CA ALA A 84 -2.33 -16.06 -9.55
C ALA A 84 -2.98 -14.77 -9.01
N LEU A 85 -4.10 -14.87 -8.28
CA LEU A 85 -4.83 -13.75 -7.68
C LEU A 85 -4.91 -13.85 -6.16
N TRP A 86 -5.07 -15.05 -5.63
CA TRP A 86 -5.11 -15.32 -4.19
C TRP A 86 -3.78 -14.96 -3.54
N LEU A 87 -3.76 -13.93 -2.69
CA LEU A 87 -2.52 -13.43 -2.09
C LEU A 87 -1.79 -14.48 -1.26
N ASP A 88 -2.49 -15.38 -0.58
CA ASP A 88 -1.88 -16.50 0.14
C ASP A 88 -1.10 -17.42 -0.80
N LYS A 89 -1.63 -17.71 -2.00
CA LYS A 89 -0.96 -18.52 -3.01
C LYS A 89 0.22 -17.78 -3.63
N VAL A 90 0.04 -16.51 -3.95
CA VAL A 90 1.08 -15.66 -4.56
C VAL A 90 2.27 -15.50 -3.60
N LEU A 91 2.01 -15.28 -2.31
CA LEU A 91 3.05 -15.15 -1.28
C LEU A 91 3.83 -16.46 -1.06
N VAL A 92 3.15 -17.62 -1.13
CA VAL A 92 3.80 -18.93 -0.99
C VAL A 92 4.60 -19.30 -2.25
N ASN A 93 3.99 -19.15 -3.42
CA ASN A 93 4.58 -19.60 -4.68
C ASN A 93 5.58 -18.60 -5.27
N ARG A 94 5.60 -17.37 -4.72
CA ARG A 94 6.31 -16.22 -5.30
C ARG A 94 5.92 -15.97 -6.77
N GLN A 95 4.71 -16.35 -7.15
CA GLN A 95 4.22 -16.22 -8.52
C GLN A 95 2.80 -15.70 -8.53
N GLY A 96 2.53 -14.69 -9.35
CA GLY A 96 1.21 -14.09 -9.45
C GLY A 96 0.94 -13.38 -10.75
N SER A 97 -0.27 -12.83 -10.86
CA SER A 97 -0.64 -11.89 -11.91
C SER A 97 -0.02 -10.52 -11.66
N ALA A 98 0.09 -9.70 -12.70
CA ALA A 98 0.58 -8.32 -12.59
C ALA A 98 -0.17 -7.52 -11.50
N VAL A 99 -1.48 -7.75 -11.35
CA VAL A 99 -2.31 -7.09 -10.32
C VAL A 99 -1.90 -7.52 -8.92
N SER A 100 -1.80 -8.83 -8.66
CA SER A 100 -1.43 -9.35 -7.35
C SER A 100 0.00 -8.96 -6.93
N LEU A 101 0.95 -9.04 -7.85
CA LEU A 101 2.34 -8.65 -7.61
C LEU A 101 2.44 -7.15 -7.35
N GLY A 102 1.77 -6.34 -8.17
CA GLY A 102 1.68 -4.90 -7.98
C GLY A 102 1.05 -4.52 -6.65
N ALA A 103 -0.01 -5.21 -6.23
CA ALA A 103 -0.65 -4.96 -4.93
C ALA A 103 0.31 -5.20 -3.77
N ILE A 104 1.07 -6.31 -3.77
CA ILE A 104 2.05 -6.63 -2.73
C ILE A 104 3.20 -5.60 -2.74
N LEU A 105 3.79 -5.34 -3.90
CA LEU A 105 4.91 -4.41 -4.06
C LEU A 105 4.54 -3.00 -3.57
N LEU A 106 3.37 -2.50 -4.00
CA LEU A 106 2.87 -1.19 -3.61
C LEU A 106 2.52 -1.13 -2.12
N TRP A 107 2.00 -2.22 -1.55
CA TRP A 107 1.71 -2.28 -0.12
C TRP A 107 2.99 -2.14 0.72
N ILE A 108 4.10 -2.74 0.26
CA ILE A 108 5.42 -2.59 0.91
C ILE A 108 5.94 -1.16 0.71
N ALA A 109 5.89 -0.64 -0.51
CA ALA A 109 6.40 0.70 -0.83
C ALA A 109 5.69 1.84 -0.10
N GLN A 110 4.39 1.70 0.19
CA GLN A 110 3.57 2.75 0.83
C GLN A 110 3.74 2.84 2.34
N ARG A 111 4.47 1.91 2.97
CA ARG A 111 4.62 1.86 4.43
C ARG A 111 6.04 2.28 4.82
N PRO A 112 6.27 3.57 5.09
CA PRO A 112 7.56 4.03 5.58
C PRO A 112 7.91 3.35 6.90
N ALA A 113 9.22 3.13 7.14
CA ALA A 113 9.73 2.57 8.38
C ALA A 113 9.18 3.32 9.60
N PRO A 114 8.84 2.62 10.71
CA PRO A 114 8.39 3.25 11.94
C PRO A 114 9.51 4.17 12.48
N GLY A 115 9.42 5.46 12.14
CA GLY A 115 10.49 6.44 12.36
C GLY A 115 10.51 7.59 11.35
N ALA A 116 9.91 7.41 10.16
CA ALA A 116 9.80 8.46 9.13
C ALA A 116 8.50 9.27 9.20
N ALA A 117 7.88 9.38 10.38
CA ALA A 117 6.79 10.31 10.63
C ALA A 117 7.36 11.72 10.86
N GLY A 118 7.68 12.40 9.76
CA GLY A 118 8.22 13.77 9.78
C GLY A 118 8.32 14.38 8.39
N GLY A 119 7.25 14.35 7.61
CA GLY A 119 7.26 14.97 6.28
C GLY A 119 6.12 14.59 5.35
N ALA A 120 4.89 14.44 5.86
CA ALA A 120 3.72 14.47 4.99
C ALA A 120 3.18 15.91 5.01
N GLY A 121 3.26 16.57 3.86
CA GLY A 121 3.00 17.99 3.69
C GLY A 121 1.61 18.44 4.14
N ASP A 122 1.59 19.48 4.95
CA ASP A 122 0.59 20.54 4.85
C ASP A 122 0.63 21.08 3.41
N LEU A 123 -0.25 20.58 2.56
CA LEU A 123 -0.66 21.32 1.37
C LEU A 123 -1.58 22.44 1.89
N PRO A 124 -1.21 23.72 1.78
CA PRO A 124 -2.05 24.80 2.28
C PRO A 124 -3.38 24.79 1.54
N ASP A 125 -4.46 24.76 2.31
CA ASP A 125 -5.83 24.82 1.84
C ASP A 125 -6.02 26.06 0.93
N PRO A 126 -6.36 25.90 -0.37
CA PRO A 126 -6.46 27.03 -1.30
C PRO A 126 -7.60 28.00 -0.95
N ASN A 127 -8.43 27.68 0.05
CA ASN A 127 -9.56 28.50 0.48
C ASN A 127 -9.30 29.30 1.78
N ALA A 128 -8.10 29.21 2.37
CA ALA A 128 -7.77 29.96 3.59
C ALA A 128 -7.59 31.48 3.35
N ALA A 129 -7.48 31.93 2.11
CA ALA A 129 -7.20 33.32 1.75
C ALA A 129 -8.45 34.23 1.58
N ALA A 130 -9.66 33.77 1.94
CA ALA A 130 -10.90 34.51 1.68
C ALA A 130 -11.54 35.20 2.92
N CYS A 131 -10.79 35.47 3.99
CA CYS A 131 -11.24 36.35 5.08
C CYS A 131 -10.34 37.57 5.23
N GLY A 132 -10.54 38.55 4.33
CA GLY A 132 -10.02 39.90 4.51
C GLY A 132 -10.69 40.60 5.71
N PRO A 133 -10.00 41.53 6.38
CA PRO A 133 -10.52 42.21 7.56
C PRO A 133 -11.76 43.05 7.24
N ARG A 134 -12.86 42.82 7.97
CA ARG A 134 -14.04 43.69 7.98
C ARG A 134 -13.61 45.10 8.41
N LYS A 135 -13.76 46.09 7.52
CA LYS A 135 -13.60 47.51 7.85
C LYS A 135 -14.51 47.89 9.03
N PRO A 136 -14.03 48.64 10.04
CA PRO A 136 -14.92 49.20 11.05
C PRO A 136 -15.81 50.29 10.43
N ALA A 137 -17.10 50.20 10.70
CA ALA A 137 -18.10 51.19 10.34
C ALA A 137 -17.77 52.54 10.99
N LYS A 138 -17.60 53.60 10.18
CA LYS A 138 -17.55 54.97 10.65
C LYS A 138 -18.90 55.31 11.29
N ARG A 139 -18.89 55.62 12.58
CA ARG A 139 -19.99 56.27 13.29
C ARG A 139 -20.01 57.73 12.85
N CYS A 140 -21.04 58.14 12.11
CA CYS A 140 -21.33 59.54 11.84
C CYS A 140 -21.64 60.26 13.16
N GLY A 141 -21.22 61.52 13.25
CA GLY A 141 -21.45 62.40 14.41
C GLY A 141 -22.90 62.81 14.60
#